data_AF-A0A3L7SFS5-F1
#
_entry.id   AF-A0A3L7SFS5-F1
#
_cell.length_a   1.000
_cell.length_b   1.000
_cell.length_c   1.000
_cell.angle_alpha   90.00
_cell.angle_beta   90.00
_cell.angle_gamma   90.00
#
_symmetry.space_group_name_H-M   'P 1'
#
loop_
_entity.id
_entity.type
_entity.pdbx_description
1 polymer ?
#
loop_
_entity_poly.entity_id
_entity_poly.type
_entity_poly.pdbx_seq_one_letter_code
_entity_poly.pdbx_strand_id
1 'polypeptide(L)' 'MDVVFADAALEDLELNPDARTAWAEAIVRAFRRKMRYIRDATDERDLRRLKSLHFEKLKASGSQSDLYSIRLNDQ' A
#
# COMPACT_ATOMS: atom_id res chain seq x y z
N MET A 1 -8.47 -3.03 9.06
CA MET A 1 -9.15 -3.11 7.74
C MET A 1 -8.92 -4.47 7.10
N ASP A 2 -9.91 -5.04 6.39
CA ASP A 2 -9.72 -6.25 5.58
C ASP A 2 -9.03 -5.89 4.25
N VAL A 3 -7.97 -6.61 3.90
CA VAL A 3 -7.13 -6.32 2.74
C VAL A 3 -7.06 -7.54 1.83
N VAL A 4 -7.40 -7.34 0.56
CA VAL A 4 -7.26 -8.33 -0.51
C VAL A 4 -6.32 -7.78 -1.56
N PHE A 5 -5.34 -8.59 -1.96
CA PHE A 5 -4.41 -8.21 -3.01
C PHE A 5 -4.95 -8.56 -4.39
N ALA A 6 -4.81 -7.63 -5.33
CA ALA A 6 -5.03 -7.91 -6.74
C ALA A 6 -3.88 -8.74 -7.37
N ASP A 7 -2.70 -8.71 -6.76
CA ASP A 7 -1.49 -9.40 -7.21
C ASP A 7 -0.98 -10.33 -6.10
N ALA A 8 -0.98 -11.64 -6.38
CA ALA A 8 -0.53 -12.66 -5.44
C ALA A 8 0.96 -12.53 -5.08
N ALA A 9 1.79 -11.94 -5.94
CA ALA A 9 3.19 -11.71 -5.63
C ALA A 9 3.37 -10.61 -4.56
N LEU A 10 2.47 -9.62 -4.53
CA LEU A 10 2.47 -8.59 -3.49
C LEU A 10 1.95 -9.14 -2.16
N GLU A 11 0.99 -10.06 -2.21
CA GLU A 11 0.52 -10.79 -1.03
C GLU A 11 1.66 -11.63 -0.42
N ASP A 12 2.35 -12.44 -1.23
CA ASP A 12 3.50 -13.21 -0.76
C ASP A 12 4.61 -12.28 -0.23
N LEU A 13 4.88 -11.15 -0.92
CA LEU A 13 5.87 -10.19 -0.46
C LEU A 13 5.55 -9.59 0.93
N GLU A 14 4.27 -9.40 1.25
CA GLU A 14 3.83 -8.94 2.57
C GLU A 14 3.93 -10.06 3.61
N LEU A 15 3.37 -11.24 3.32
CA LEU A 15 3.14 -12.31 4.29
C LEU A 15 4.38 -13.18 4.54
N ASN A 16 5.23 -13.35 3.53
CA ASN A 16 6.39 -14.23 3.58
C ASN A 16 7.67 -13.40 3.76
N PRO A 17 8.37 -13.52 4.91
CA PRO A 17 9.64 -12.83 5.14
C PRO A 17 10.70 -13.14 4.09
N ASP A 18 10.69 -14.35 3.55
CA ASP A 18 11.67 -14.89 2.59
C ASP A 18 11.26 -14.73 1.12
N ALA A 19 10.15 -14.02 0.85
CA ALA A 19 9.68 -13.73 -0.50
C ALA A 19 10.78 -13.08 -1.35
N ARG A 20 10.96 -13.59 -2.56
CA ARG A 20 11.97 -13.08 -3.51
C ARG A 20 11.32 -12.10 -4.48
N THR A 21 11.99 -10.98 -4.71
CA THR A 21 11.57 -9.97 -5.68
C THR A 21 12.78 -9.32 -6.35
N ALA A 22 12.56 -8.77 -7.55
CA ALA A 22 13.54 -7.93 -8.25
C ALA A 22 13.66 -6.52 -7.65
N TRP A 23 12.75 -6.12 -6.75
CA TRP A 23 12.79 -4.80 -6.12
C TRP A 23 13.91 -4.68 -5.08
N ALA A 24 14.49 -3.48 -4.99
CA ALA A 24 15.49 -3.18 -3.97
C ALA A 24 14.92 -3.35 -2.55
N GLU A 25 15.75 -3.78 -1.61
CA GLU A 25 15.33 -4.05 -0.23
C GLU A 25 14.66 -2.84 0.44
N ALA A 26 15.14 -1.62 0.15
CA ALA A 26 14.55 -0.40 0.65
C ALA A 26 13.07 -0.23 0.22
N ILE A 27 12.74 -0.60 -1.01
CA ILE A 27 11.37 -0.56 -1.55
C ILE A 27 10.51 -1.61 -0.84
N VAL A 28 11.02 -2.83 -0.66
CA VAL A 28 10.31 -3.91 0.05
C VAL A 28 10.01 -3.53 1.50
N ARG A 29 11.00 -2.96 2.20
CA ARG A 29 10.83 -2.46 3.58
C ARG A 29 9.81 -1.33 3.65
N ALA A 30 9.82 -0.41 2.68
CA ALA A 30 8.83 0.66 2.62
C ALA A 30 7.43 0.10 2.37
N PHE A 31 7.26 -0.80 1.41
CA PHE A 31 6.02 -1.49 1.11
C PHE A 31 5.42 -2.17 2.35
N ARG A 32 6.18 -3.05 3.01
CA ARG A 32 5.72 -3.76 4.23
C ARG A 32 5.30 -2.78 5.33
N ARG A 33 6.03 -1.67 5.49
CA ARG A 33 5.67 -0.61 6.46
C ARG A 33 4.35 0.07 6.10
N LYS A 34 4.12 0.39 4.82
CA LYS A 34 2.85 0.99 4.37
C LYS A 34 1.68 0.04 4.53
N MET A 35 1.86 -1.24 4.22
CA MET A 35 0.84 -2.26 4.44
C MET A 35 0.41 -2.37 5.90
N ARG A 36 1.36 -2.26 6.84
CA ARG A 36 1.04 -2.22 8.27
C ARG A 36 0.13 -1.04 8.63
N TYR A 37 0.40 0.17 8.13
CA TYR A 37 -0.51 1.31 8.34
C TYR A 37 -1.91 1.07 7.76
N ILE A 38 -2.00 0.41 6.60
CA ILE A 38 -3.27 0.06 5.95
C ILE A 38 -4.06 -0.94 6.81
N ARG A 39 -3.41 -1.99 7.32
CA ARG A 39 -4.07 -3.01 8.15
C ARG A 39 -4.51 -2.46 9.51
N ASP A 40 -3.67 -1.64 10.13
CA ASP A 40 -3.92 -1.02 11.44
C ASP A 40 -5.01 0.07 11.37
N ALA A 41 -5.31 0.61 10.19
CA ALA A 41 -6.36 1.61 10.00
C ALA A 41 -7.77 1.02 10.21
N THR A 42 -8.64 1.84 10.83
CA THR A 42 -10.06 1.52 10.94
C THR A 42 -10.80 1.87 9.65
N ASP A 43 -10.51 3.04 9.10
CA ASP A 43 -11.06 3.55 7.84
C ASP A 43 -10.07 4.47 7.10
N GLU A 44 -10.44 4.97 5.92
CA GLU A 44 -9.58 5.85 5.11
C GLU A 44 -9.17 7.16 5.79
N ARG A 45 -9.91 7.60 6.83
CA ARG A 45 -9.62 8.85 7.55
C ARG A 45 -8.35 8.71 8.38
N ASP A 46 -8.05 7.52 8.88
CA ASP A 46 -6.80 7.25 9.60
C ASP A 46 -5.60 7.40 8.64
N LEU A 47 -5.74 6.91 7.42
CA LEU A 47 -4.73 7.05 6.37
C LEU A 47 -4.56 8.51 5.92
N ARG A 48 -5.66 9.27 5.80
CA ARG A 48 -5.62 10.71 5.48
C ARG A 48 -4.92 11.56 6.54
N ARG A 49 -4.97 11.15 7.82
CA ARG A 49 -4.28 11.89 8.91
C ARG A 49 -2.76 11.75 8.83
N LEU A 50 -2.25 10.64 8.29
CA LEU A 50 -0.83 10.36 8.16
C LEU A 50 -0.25 11.04 6.91
N LYS A 51 0.14 12.31 7.03
CA LYS A 51 0.65 13.14 5.91
C LYS A 51 1.81 12.49 5.14
N SER A 52 2.65 11.72 5.81
CA SER A 52 3.78 10.98 5.21
C SER A 52 3.37 9.82 4.29
N LEU A 53 2.09 9.44 4.25
CA LEU A 53 1.59 8.44 3.31
C LEU A 53 1.36 9.01 1.92
N HIS A 54 1.21 10.33 1.78
CA HIS A 54 0.75 10.95 0.54
C HIS A 54 -0.49 10.24 -0.01
N PHE A 55 -1.50 10.06 0.87
CA PHE A 55 -2.73 9.35 0.54
C PHE A 55 -3.62 10.20 -0.36
N GLU A 56 -3.62 9.90 -1.65
CA GLU A 56 -4.27 10.71 -2.69
C GLU A 56 -5.39 9.93 -3.38
N LYS A 57 -6.50 10.61 -3.70
CA LYS A 57 -7.58 10.01 -4.50
C LYS A 57 -7.15 9.98 -5.96
N LEU A 58 -7.20 8.81 -6.59
CA LEU A 58 -6.92 8.69 -8.02
C LEU A 58 -8.07 9.29 -8.83
N LYS A 59 -7.72 10.02 -9.90
CA LYS A 59 -8.72 10.47 -10.88
C LYS A 59 -9.24 9.22 -11.58
N ALA A 60 -10.54 8.96 -11.45
CA ALA A 60 -11.18 7.79 -12.02
C ALA A 60 -10.90 7.72 -13.53
N SER A 61 -10.29 6.62 -13.99
CA SER A 61 -10.22 6.26 -15.41
C SER A 61 -11.35 5.25 -15.70
N GLY A 62 -12.61 5.70 -15.65
CA GLY A 62 -13.78 4.85 -15.88
C GLY A 62 -14.63 4.60 -14.62
N SER A 63 -15.22 3.40 -14.49
CA SER A 63 -16.24 3.07 -13.47
C SER A 63 -15.70 2.88 -12.04
N GLN A 64 -14.39 3.03 -11.80
CA GLN A 64 -13.81 2.92 -10.46
C GLN A 64 -13.59 4.31 -9.86
N SER A 65 -14.60 4.81 -9.16
CA SER A 65 -14.64 6.14 -8.57
C SER A 65 -13.83 6.30 -7.28
N ASP A 66 -13.45 5.21 -6.63
CA ASP A 66 -12.94 5.22 -5.25
C ASP A 66 -11.63 4.44 -5.10
N LEU A 67 -10.67 4.77 -5.96
CA LEU A 67 -9.29 4.32 -5.81
C LEU A 67 -8.42 5.39 -5.17
N TYR A 68 -7.42 4.93 -4.41
CA TYR A 68 -6.47 5.76 -3.72
C TYR A 68 -5.04 5.25 -3.94
N SER A 69 -4.08 6.16 -3.87
CA SER A 69 -2.65 5.85 -3.91
C SER A 69 -1.97 6.18 -2.58
N ILE A 70 -0.93 5.42 -2.26
CA ILE A 70 0.04 5.70 -1.19
C ILE A 70 1.42 5.68 -1.81
N ARG A 71 2.23 6.70 -1.51
CA ARG A 71 3.60 6.77 -2.01
C ARG A 71 4.51 5.82 -1.22
N LEU A 72 5.26 4.97 -1.94
CA LEU A 72 6.22 4.03 -1.36
C LEU A 72 7.59 4.67 -1.10
N ASN A 73 8.07 5.53 -1.99
CA ASN A 73 9.36 6.20 -1.87
C ASN A 73 9.31 7.65 -2.39
N ASP A 74 10.32 8.43 -2.04
CA ASP A 74 10.40 9.86 -2.38
C ASP A 74 11.16 10.12 -3.70
N GLN A 75 11.27 9.09 -4.55
CA GLN A 75 11.84 9.22 -5.89
C GLN A 75 10.86 9.91 -6.83
#